data_AF-A0A5C1MAT2-F1
#
_entry.id   AF-A0A5C1MAT2-F1
#
_cell.length_a   1.000
_cell.length_b   1.000
_cell.length_c   1.000
_cell.angle_alpha   90.00
_cell.angle_beta   90.00
_cell.angle_gamma   90.00
#
_symmetry.space_group_name_H-M   'P 1'
#
loop_
_entity.id
_entity.type
_entity.pdbx_description
1 polymer ?
#
loop_
_entity_poly.entity_id
_entity_poly.type
_entity_poly.pdbx_seq_one_letter_code
_entity_poly.pdbx_strand_id
1 'polypeptide(L)'
;MRKSDLFFIFTACCGITFALMLLSGSPDRATARAELRDRARLARELMLTDLCLFTEARYTRHPSMADLHSPFQDHPFSLEHFPSGSFIAPPTRSAR
;
A
#
# COMPACT_ATOMS: atom_id res chain seq x y z
N MET A 1 -15.42 41.45 7.78
CA MET A 1 -14.49 40.55 7.07
C MET A 1 -14.88 40.51 5.61
N ARG A 2 -13.92 40.68 4.69
CA ARG A 2 -14.19 40.54 3.25
C ARG A 2 -14.30 39.05 2.92
N LYS A 3 -14.99 38.71 1.82
CA LYS A 3 -15.12 37.31 1.37
C LYS A 3 -13.75 36.67 1.08
N SER A 4 -12.76 37.47 0.69
CA SER A 4 -11.36 37.06 0.53
C SER A 4 -10.75 36.55 1.83
N ASP A 5 -10.99 37.22 2.95
CA ASP A 5 -10.38 36.90 4.24
C ASP A 5 -10.87 35.53 4.72
N LEU A 6 -12.16 35.25 4.50
CA LEU A 6 -12.77 33.95 4.82
C LEU A 6 -12.17 32.82 3.97
N PHE A 7 -11.95 33.05 2.68
CA PHE A 7 -11.32 32.07 1.79
C PHE A 7 -9.90 31.73 2.24
N PHE A 8 -9.07 32.74 2.53
CA PHE A 8 -7.69 32.51 2.98
C PHE A 8 -7.63 31.78 4.33
N ILE A 9 -8.50 32.13 5.27
CA ILE A 9 -8.60 31.43 6.56
C ILE A 9 -8.98 29.96 6.33
N PHE A 10 -9.99 29.69 5.48
CA PHE A 10 -10.40 28.33 5.15
C PHE A 10 -9.27 27.51 4.53
N THR A 11 -8.59 28.05 3.51
CA THR A 11 -7.46 27.38 2.85
C THR A 11 -6.31 27.12 3.83
N ALA A 12 -5.99 28.08 4.72
CA ALA A 12 -4.98 27.90 5.74
C ALA A 12 -5.36 26.79 6.73
N CYS A 13 -6.61 26.75 7.20
CA CYS A 13 -7.11 25.68 8.06
C CYS A 13 -7.04 24.30 7.40
N CYS A 14 -7.38 24.19 6.11
CA CYS A 14 -7.23 22.94 5.36
C CYS A 14 -5.76 22.52 5.27
N GLY A 15 -4.86 23.45 4.95
CA GLY A 15 -3.41 23.19 4.87
C GLY A 15 -2.82 22.74 6.21
N ILE A 16 -3.23 23.38 7.30
CA ILE A 16 -2.80 23.01 8.66
C ILE A 16 -3.32 21.61 9.02
N THR A 17 -4.60 21.32 8.78
CA THR A 17 -5.17 20.00 9.05
C THR A 17 -4.46 18.91 8.23
N PHE A 18 -4.16 19.18 6.96
CA PHE A 18 -3.41 18.26 6.10
C PHE A 18 -1.98 18.02 6.62
N ALA A 19 -1.26 19.08 7.00
CA ALA A 19 0.07 18.97 7.58
C ALA A 19 0.05 18.18 8.91
N LEU A 20 -0.93 18.44 9.77
CA LEU A 20 -1.12 17.67 11.00
C LEU A 20 -1.43 16.21 10.71
N MET A 21 -2.20 15.88 9.68
CA MET A 21 -2.47 14.49 9.29
C MET A 21 -1.21 13.76 8.85
N LEU A 22 -0.34 14.42 8.05
CA LEU A 22 0.95 13.85 7.65
C LEU A 22 1.88 13.65 8.85
N LEU A 23 1.81 14.54 9.84
CA LEU A 23 2.61 14.48 11.06
C LEU A 23 2.02 13.53 12.12
N SER A 24 0.73 13.22 12.06
CA SER A 24 0.01 12.36 13.03
C SER A 24 0.35 10.86 12.92
N GLY A 25 1.40 10.51 12.18
CA GLY A 25 1.81 9.14 11.97
C GLY A 25 2.95 8.70 12.86
N SER A 26 2.65 8.10 14.00
CA SER A 26 3.53 7.07 14.59
C SER A 26 2.73 5.79 14.81
N PRO A 27 2.54 4.95 13.77
CA PRO A 27 2.14 3.58 14.03
C PRO A 27 3.19 2.98 14.97
N ASP A 28 2.77 2.35 16.05
CA ASP A 28 3.68 1.60 16.90
C ASP A 28 4.28 0.47 16.07
N ARG A 29 5.47 0.75 15.53
CA ARG A 29 6.18 -0.15 14.62
C ARG A 29 6.52 -1.45 15.31
N ALA A 30 6.64 -1.47 16.64
CA ALA A 30 6.89 -2.69 17.38
C ALA A 30 5.65 -3.59 17.35
N THR A 31 4.48 -3.05 17.68
CA THR A 31 3.20 -3.78 17.63
C THR A 31 2.90 -4.26 16.21
N ALA A 32 3.01 -3.39 15.20
CA ALA A 32 2.78 -3.77 13.80
C ALA A 32 3.74 -4.88 13.31
N ARG A 33 5.01 -4.85 13.73
CA ARG A 33 5.98 -5.91 13.40
C ARG A 33 5.68 -7.21 14.15
N ALA A 34 5.23 -7.13 15.40
CA ALA A 34 4.87 -8.31 16.17
C ALA A 34 3.68 -9.04 15.53
N GLU A 35 2.65 -8.29 15.13
CA GLU A 35 1.49 -8.83 14.42
C GLU A 35 1.86 -9.46 13.07
N LEU A 36 2.73 -8.79 12.31
CA LEU A 36 3.22 -9.34 11.04
C LEU A 36 3.99 -10.66 11.23
N ARG A 37 4.81 -10.76 12.28
CA ARG A 37 5.55 -11.99 12.62
C ARG A 37 4.62 -13.13 12.99
N ASP A 38 3.55 -12.84 13.73
CA ASP A 38 2.58 -13.85 14.13
C ASP A 38 1.80 -14.39 12.92
N ARG A 39 1.35 -13.49 12.03
CA ARG A 39 0.74 -13.88 10.74
C ARG A 39 1.69 -14.71 9.88
N ALA A 40 2.96 -14.33 9.80
CA ALA A 40 3.97 -15.09 9.04
C ALA A 40 4.24 -16.47 9.65
N ARG A 41 4.21 -16.58 10.99
CA ARG A 41 4.31 -17.86 11.69
C ARG A 41 3.13 -18.77 11.34
N LEU A 42 1.90 -18.25 11.39
CA LEU A 42 0.70 -19.01 11.02
C LEU A 42 0.74 -19.47 9.56
N ALA A 43 1.15 -18.60 8.63
CA ALA A 43 1.32 -18.97 7.22
C ALA A 43 2.27 -20.16 7.06
N ARG A 44 3.39 -20.14 7.79
CA ARG A 44 4.37 -21.25 7.79
C ARG A 44 3.79 -22.53 8.40
N GLU A 45 3.12 -22.44 9.55
CA GLU A 45 2.53 -23.61 10.22
C GLU A 45 1.41 -24.25 9.39
N LEU A 46 0.67 -23.45 8.62
CA LEU A 46 -0.37 -23.90 7.70
C LEU A 46 0.16 -24.27 6.31
N MET A 47 1.47 -24.21 6.09
CA MET A 47 2.11 -24.50 4.79
C MET A 47 1.54 -23.68 3.63
N LEU A 48 1.14 -22.42 3.90
CA LEU A 48 0.75 -21.47 2.86
C LEU A 48 2.01 -20.94 2.17
N THR A 49 1.93 -20.73 0.85
CA THR A 49 3.06 -20.20 0.07
C THR A 49 3.49 -18.81 0.57
N ASP A 50 2.52 -17.93 0.81
CA ASP A 50 2.70 -16.57 1.33
C ASP A 50 1.38 -15.98 1.84
N LEU A 51 1.48 -14.87 2.56
CA LEU A 51 0.33 -14.10 3.04
C LEU A 51 -0.28 -13.29 1.88
N CYS A 52 -1.62 -13.26 1.82
CA CYS A 52 -2.35 -12.36 0.94
C CYS A 52 -2.16 -10.91 1.43
N LEU A 53 -1.34 -10.10 0.73
CA LEU A 53 -1.06 -8.72 1.16
C LEU A 53 -2.19 -7.76 0.80
N PHE A 54 -2.79 -7.96 -0.37
CA PHE A 54 -3.92 -7.20 -0.88
C PHE A 54 -4.92 -8.15 -1.53
N THR A 55 -6.19 -7.77 -1.57
CA THR A 55 -7.26 -8.59 -2.18
C THR A 55 -7.67 -8.08 -3.56
N GLU A 56 -7.15 -6.94 -3.98
CA GLU A 56 -7.42 -6.25 -5.24
C GLU A 56 -6.51 -6.77 -6.38
N ALA A 57 -5.39 -6.11 -6.69
CA ALA A 57 -4.55 -6.50 -7.83
C ALA A 57 -3.96 -7.89 -7.64
N ARG A 58 -4.10 -8.74 -8.67
CA ARG A 58 -3.81 -10.18 -8.57
C ARG A 58 -2.35 -10.49 -8.25
N TYR A 59 -1.42 -9.77 -8.89
CA TYR A 59 0.02 -9.91 -8.68
C TYR A 59 0.49 -9.34 -7.33
N THR A 60 -0.40 -8.67 -6.58
CA THR A 60 -0.12 -8.12 -5.26
C THR A 60 -0.64 -8.98 -4.11
N ARG A 61 -1.47 -10.00 -4.40
CA ARG A 61 -2.01 -10.92 -3.39
C ARG A 61 -0.92 -11.85 -2.88
N HIS A 62 -0.33 -12.61 -3.79
CA HIS A 62 0.70 -13.59 -3.50
C HIS A 62 1.92 -13.27 -4.38
N PRO A 63 2.80 -12.34 -3.97
CA PRO A 63 3.92 -11.89 -4.80
C PRO A 63 4.85 -13.04 -5.22
N SER A 64 4.92 -14.11 -4.42
CA SER A 64 5.70 -15.31 -4.75
C SER A 64 5.07 -16.17 -5.86
N MET A 65 3.76 -16.00 -6.10
CA MET A 65 2.96 -16.74 -7.09
C MET A 65 2.31 -15.80 -8.10
N ALA A 66 2.98 -14.69 -8.45
CA ALA A 66 2.47 -13.79 -9.47
C ALA A 66 2.31 -14.54 -10.81
N ASP A 67 1.09 -14.53 -11.35
CA ASP A 67 0.71 -15.29 -12.55
C ASP A 67 1.26 -14.63 -13.82
N LEU A 68 2.19 -15.30 -14.50
CA LEU A 68 2.78 -14.85 -15.77
C LEU A 68 1.83 -15.00 -16.98
N HIS A 69 0.70 -15.70 -16.81
CA HIS A 69 -0.18 -16.10 -17.91
C HIS A 69 -1.63 -15.62 -17.74
N SER A 70 -1.89 -14.67 -16.85
CA SER A 70 -3.22 -14.08 -16.72
C SER A 70 -3.58 -13.25 -17.97
N PRO A 71 -4.81 -13.38 -18.51
CA PRO A 71 -5.28 -12.46 -19.55
C PRO A 71 -5.21 -11.01 -19.06
N PHE A 72 -4.92 -10.08 -19.99
CA PHE A 72 -4.66 -8.64 -19.79
C PHE A 72 -3.33 -8.25 -19.15
N GLN A 73 -2.58 -9.18 -18.53
CA GLN A 73 -1.20 -9.00 -18.05
C GLN A 73 -0.95 -7.66 -17.33
N ASP A 74 -1.81 -7.31 -16.38
CA ASP A 74 -1.52 -6.19 -15.49
C ASP A 74 -0.20 -6.45 -14.75
N HIS A 75 0.62 -5.42 -14.70
CA HIS A 75 1.95 -5.45 -14.15
C HIS A 75 2.09 -4.32 -13.13
N PRO A 76 3.07 -4.39 -12.22
CA PRO A 76 3.39 -3.28 -11.35
C PRO A 76 3.41 -1.94 -12.10
N PHE A 77 2.68 -0.95 -11.60
CA PHE A 77 2.47 0.35 -12.25
C PHE A 77 1.74 0.35 -13.61
N SER A 78 0.94 -0.68 -13.93
CA SER A 78 0.01 -0.61 -15.07
C SER A 78 -1.07 0.45 -14.82
N LEU A 79 -1.70 0.94 -15.89
CA LEU A 79 -2.86 1.83 -15.80
C LEU A 79 -4.11 1.01 -15.46
N GLU A 80 -4.16 0.51 -14.23
CA GLU A 80 -5.29 -0.23 -13.68
C GLU A 80 -6.02 0.56 -12.58
N HIS A 81 -7.16 0.03 -12.16
CA HIS A 81 -8.03 0.67 -11.16
C HIS A 81 -7.69 0.26 -9.71
N PHE A 82 -6.71 -0.62 -9.53
CA PHE A 82 -6.32 -1.18 -8.26
C PHE A 82 -5.17 -0.38 -7.63
N PRO A 83 -5.39 0.38 -6.53
CA PRO A 83 -4.32 1.14 -5.88
C PRO A 83 -3.16 0.26 -5.37
N SER A 84 -3.41 -0.99 -4.98
CA SER A 84 -2.38 -1.97 -4.59
C SER A 84 -1.24 -2.10 -5.61
N GLY A 85 -1.55 -1.94 -6.90
CA GLY A 85 -0.59 -2.07 -7.99
C GLY A 85 0.56 -1.05 -7.97
N SER A 86 0.38 0.06 -7.25
CA SER A 86 1.43 1.08 -7.05
C SER A 86 2.40 0.77 -5.90
N PHE A 87 2.10 -0.22 -5.06
CA PHE A 87 2.90 -0.55 -3.86
C PHE A 87 3.93 -1.65 -4.09
N ILE A 88 3.85 -2.38 -5.21
CA ILE A 88 4.83 -3.39 -5.58
C ILE A 88 5.71 -2.83 -6.68
N ALA A 89 7.03 -2.96 -6.52
CA ALA A 89 7.98 -2.60 -7.54
C ALA A 89 8.02 -3.69 -8.64
N PRO A 90 8.25 -3.30 -9.91
CA PRO A 90 8.57 -4.28 -10.94
C PRO A 90 9.82 -5.07 -10.52
N PRO A 91 9.90 -6.37 -10.87
CA PRO A 91 11.05 -7.18 -10.50
C PRO A 91 12.33 -6.58 -11.06
N THR A 92 13.34 -6.41 -10.20
CA THR A 92 14.68 -6.03 -10.67
C THR A 92 15.20 -7.15 -11.55
N ARG A 93 15.53 -6.84 -12.81
CA ARG A 93 16.12 -7.81 -13.74
C ARG A 93 17.43 -8.32 -13.14
N SER A 94 17.39 -9.45 -12.44
CA SER A 94 18.60 -10.21 -12.13
C SER A 94 19.23 -10.56 -13.47
N ALA A 95 20.43 -10.06 -13.72
CA ALA A 95 21.27 -10.58 -14.80
C ALA A 95 21.32 -12.10 -14.62
N ARG A 96 20.77 -12.83 -15.59
CA ARG A 96 21.27 -14.16 -15.92
C ARG A 96 22.35 -13.96 -16.97
#